data_AF-A0A9D8JMI5-F1
#
_entry.id   AF-A0A9D8JMI5-F1
#
_cell.length_a   1.000
_cell.length_b   1.000
_cell.length_c   1.000
_cell.angle_alpha   90.00
_cell.angle_beta   90.00
_cell.angle_gamma   90.00
#
_symmetry.space_group_name_H-M   'P 1'
#
loop_
_entity.id
_entity.type
_entity.pdbx_description
1 polymer ?
#
loop_
_entity_poly.entity_id
_entity_poly.type
_entity_poly.pdbx_seq_one_letter_code
_entity_poly.pdbx_strand_id
1 'polypeptide(L)'
;MSDVEPWDDDPSVQMMRRIFSLMEKSQRELLGALKISLFDPRLRRARDHACDLFEKTWPLAIQKKVVANESDAALLYRHCLNHALKLSGVKVPNHILPEDDQITKFLRKELV
;
A
#
# COMPACT_ATOMS: atom_id res chain seq x y z
N MET A 1 30.62 -4.99 19.61
CA MET A 1 31.00 -4.56 18.25
C MET A 1 29.78 -4.82 17.39
N SER A 2 29.07 -3.79 16.96
CA SER A 2 27.94 -3.94 16.05
C SER A 2 28.51 -4.17 14.66
N ASP A 3 28.43 -5.40 14.17
CA ASP A 3 28.63 -5.72 12.77
C ASP A 3 27.63 -4.88 11.97
N VAL A 4 28.10 -3.81 11.35
CA VAL A 4 27.30 -3.06 10.37
C VAL A 4 27.10 -4.03 9.22
N GLU A 5 25.86 -4.50 9.02
CA GLU A 5 25.60 -5.39 7.90
C GLU A 5 25.92 -4.64 6.60
N PRO A 6 26.55 -5.27 5.60
CA PRO A 6 26.92 -4.63 4.34
C PRO A 6 25.75 -3.96 3.60
N TRP A 7 24.51 -4.35 3.94
CA TRP A 7 23.27 -3.89 3.35
C TRP A 7 22.66 -2.67 4.06
N ASP A 8 23.16 -2.31 5.25
CA ASP A 8 22.62 -1.19 6.03
C ASP A 8 22.93 0.18 5.38
N ASP A 9 24.02 0.26 4.63
CA ASP A 9 24.42 1.47 3.88
C ASP A 9 23.88 1.50 2.44
N ASP A 10 23.20 0.45 1.96
CA ASP A 10 22.64 0.44 0.60
C ASP A 10 21.43 1.40 0.50
N PRO A 11 21.50 2.46 -0.34
CA PRO A 11 20.43 3.43 -0.46
C PRO A 11 19.09 2.84 -0.94
N SER A 12 19.14 1.78 -1.75
CA SER A 12 17.96 1.09 -2.28
C SER A 12 17.29 0.28 -1.17
N VAL A 13 18.08 -0.37 -0.32
CA VAL A 13 17.57 -1.08 0.88
C VAL A 13 16.94 -0.09 1.86
N GLN A 14 17.60 1.05 2.11
CA GLN A 14 17.03 2.09 2.98
C GLN A 14 15.72 2.65 2.41
N MET A 15 15.65 2.89 1.10
CA MET A 15 14.43 3.33 0.43
C MET A 15 13.30 2.30 0.60
N MET A 16 13.57 1.02 0.33
CA MET A 16 12.57 -0.05 0.52
C MET A 16 12.09 -0.14 1.97
N ARG A 17 13.00 -0.07 2.94
CA ARG A 17 12.64 -0.06 4.38
C ARG A 17 11.71 1.11 4.73
N ARG A 18 11.96 2.30 4.16
CA ARG A 18 11.08 3.48 4.34
C ARG A 18 9.70 3.26 3.73
N ILE A 19 9.65 2.74 2.50
CA ILE A 19 8.38 2.41 1.82
C ILE A 19 7.56 1.43 2.66
N PHE A 20 8.15 0.31 3.10
CA PHE A 20 7.45 -0.67 3.94
C PHE A 20 6.97 -0.07 5.26
N SER A 21 7.79 0.75 5.92
CA SER A 21 7.40 1.45 7.15
C SER A 21 6.18 2.35 6.94
N LEU A 22 6.13 3.08 5.82
CA LEU A 22 5.00 3.93 5.45
C LEU A 22 3.76 3.11 5.08
N MET A 23 3.93 1.99 4.36
CA MET A 23 2.84 1.06 4.03
C MET A 23 2.23 0.45 5.30
N GLU A 24 3.04 -0.01 6.24
CA GLU A 24 2.59 -0.57 7.51
C GLU A 24 1.80 0.45 8.33
N LYS A 25 2.32 1.69 8.42
CA LYS A 25 1.62 2.80 9.08
C LYS A 25 0.27 3.06 8.41
N SER A 26 0.26 3.19 7.08
CA SER A 26 -0.94 3.44 6.27
C SER A 26 -1.99 2.33 6.43
N GLN A 27 -1.56 1.06 6.42
CA GLN A 27 -2.42 -0.08 6.71
C GLN A 27 -3.02 0.01 8.12
N ARG A 28 -2.20 0.29 9.14
CA ARG A 28 -2.66 0.37 10.53
C ARG A 28 -3.71 1.47 10.71
N GLU A 29 -3.49 2.63 10.11
CA GLU A 29 -4.43 3.76 10.12
C GLU A 29 -5.75 3.38 9.43
N LEU A 30 -5.69 2.76 8.24
CA LEU A 30 -6.89 2.32 7.52
C LEU A 30 -7.69 1.30 8.32
N LEU A 31 -7.04 0.27 8.86
CA LEU A 31 -7.72 -0.76 9.65
C LEU A 31 -8.29 -0.21 10.96
N GLY A 32 -7.58 0.72 11.60
CA GLY A 32 -8.06 1.44 12.79
C GLY A 32 -9.30 2.29 12.50
N ALA A 33 -9.30 3.04 11.39
CA ALA A 33 -10.45 3.82 10.95
C ALA A 33 -11.68 2.94 10.64
N LEU A 34 -11.44 1.74 10.09
CA LEU A 34 -12.48 0.75 9.80
C LEU A 34 -12.94 -0.05 11.02
N LYS A 35 -12.27 0.10 12.18
CA LYS A 35 -12.50 -0.67 13.41
C LYS A 35 -12.50 -2.19 13.17
N ILE A 36 -11.64 -2.67 12.26
CA ILE A 36 -11.52 -4.10 11.94
C ILE A 36 -10.55 -4.73 12.94
N SER A 37 -10.92 -5.90 13.47
CA SER A 37 -10.02 -6.71 14.28
C SER A 37 -8.80 -7.14 13.48
N LEU A 38 -7.60 -7.02 14.04
CA LEU A 38 -6.36 -7.53 13.42
C LEU A 38 -6.40 -9.05 13.17
N PHE A 39 -7.30 -9.76 13.85
CA PHE A 39 -7.53 -11.20 13.71
C PHE A 39 -8.68 -11.54 12.76
N ASP A 40 -9.26 -10.57 12.06
CA ASP A 40 -10.31 -10.84 11.08
C ASP A 40 -9.74 -11.74 9.96
N PRO A 41 -10.34 -12.94 9.73
CA PRO A 41 -9.78 -13.93 8.80
C PRO A 41 -9.76 -13.46 7.34
N ARG A 42 -10.51 -12.40 7.01
CA ARG A 42 -10.50 -11.79 5.67
C ARG A 42 -9.25 -10.95 5.43
N LEU A 43 -8.58 -10.47 6.49
CA LEU A 43 -7.41 -9.60 6.35
C LEU A 43 -6.23 -10.28 5.69
N ARG A 44 -6.02 -11.58 5.93
CA ARG A 44 -4.94 -12.32 5.27
C ARG A 44 -5.11 -12.27 3.75
N ARG A 45 -6.27 -12.72 3.27
CA ARG A 45 -6.62 -12.69 1.85
C ARG A 45 -6.59 -11.28 1.26
N ALA A 46 -7.11 -10.30 1.99
CA ALA A 46 -7.07 -8.91 1.55
C ALA A 46 -5.63 -8.37 1.42
N ARG A 47 -4.72 -8.71 2.34
CA ARG A 47 -3.32 -8.30 2.28
C ARG A 47 -2.59 -8.97 1.11
N ASP A 48 -2.80 -10.27 0.92
CA ASP A 48 -2.19 -11.03 -0.18
C ASP A 48 -2.60 -10.40 -1.53
N HIS A 49 -3.90 -10.18 -1.73
CA HIS A 49 -4.40 -9.50 -2.93
C HIS A 49 -3.92 -8.05 -3.07
N ALA A 50 -3.78 -7.31 -1.97
CA ALA A 50 -3.25 -5.95 -2.01
C ALA A 50 -1.79 -5.93 -2.48
N CYS A 51 -0.98 -6.88 -2.00
CA CYS A 51 0.41 -7.05 -2.43
C CYS A 51 0.49 -7.39 -3.91
N ASP A 52 -0.28 -8.39 -4.37
CA ASP A 52 -0.33 -8.78 -5.78
C ASP A 52 -0.68 -7.59 -6.70
N LEU A 53 -1.66 -6.77 -6.29
CA LEU A 53 -2.08 -5.59 -7.04
C LEU A 53 -1.01 -4.50 -7.01
N PHE A 54 -0.38 -4.28 -5.87
CA PHE A 54 0.68 -3.28 -5.72
C PHE A 54 1.90 -3.65 -6.56
N GLU A 55 2.36 -4.90 -6.53
CA GLU A 55 3.50 -5.37 -7.32
C GLU A 55 3.27 -5.22 -8.83
N LYS A 56 2.04 -5.45 -9.30
CA LYS A 56 1.66 -5.25 -10.70
C LYS A 56 1.61 -3.78 -11.10
N THR A 57 1.07 -2.93 -10.23
CA THR A 57 0.76 -1.53 -10.59
C THR A 57 1.88 -0.55 -10.27
N TRP A 58 2.74 -0.85 -9.30
CA TRP A 58 3.79 0.05 -8.84
C TRP A 58 4.84 0.37 -9.92
N PRO A 59 5.37 -0.60 -10.70
CA PRO A 59 6.30 -0.30 -11.80
C PRO A 59 5.67 0.60 -12.87
N LEU A 60 4.39 0.36 -13.20
CA LEU A 60 3.63 1.17 -14.15
C LEU A 60 3.38 2.59 -13.61
N ALA A 61 3.09 2.71 -12.32
CA ALA A 61 2.89 4.01 -11.66
C ALA A 61 4.18 4.84 -11.66
N ILE A 62 5.35 4.22 -11.41
CA ILE A 62 6.65 4.87 -11.54
C ILE A 62 6.88 5.31 -12.99
N GLN A 63 6.69 4.42 -13.96
CA GLN A 63 6.89 4.72 -15.39
C GLN A 63 6.02 5.90 -15.85
N LYS A 64 4.77 5.96 -15.39
CA LYS A 64 3.81 7.04 -15.71
C LYS A 64 3.97 8.27 -14.81
N LYS A 65 4.99 8.32 -13.93
CA LYS A 65 5.24 9.42 -12.99
C LYS A 65 4.05 9.73 -12.07
N VAL A 66 3.26 8.71 -11.74
CA VAL A 66 2.17 8.76 -10.75
C VAL A 66 2.72 8.60 -9.34
N VAL A 67 3.75 7.79 -9.17
CA VAL A 67 4.50 7.63 -7.92
C VAL A 67 5.88 8.24 -8.12
N ALA A 68 6.21 9.26 -7.34
CA ALA A 68 7.49 9.96 -7.40
C ALA A 68 8.35 9.77 -6.14
N ASN A 69 7.73 9.42 -5.01
CA ASN A 69 8.41 9.25 -3.73
C ASN A 69 7.83 8.07 -2.90
N GLU A 70 8.45 7.79 -1.76
CA GLU A 70 8.05 6.69 -0.87
C GLU A 70 6.64 6.86 -0.27
N SER A 71 6.19 8.10 -0.04
CA SER A 71 4.83 8.39 0.43
C SER A 71 3.79 8.07 -0.63
N ASP A 72 4.06 8.38 -1.90
CA ASP A 72 3.18 8.06 -3.01
C ASP A 72 3.06 6.53 -3.19
N ALA A 73 4.16 5.79 -2.98
CA ALA A 73 4.15 4.33 -3.01
C ALA A 73 3.26 3.76 -1.89
N ALA A 74 3.38 4.29 -0.67
CA ALA A 74 2.53 3.88 0.44
C ALA A 74 1.04 4.24 0.23
N LEU A 75 0.79 5.36 -0.44
CA LEU A 75 -0.56 5.78 -0.81
C LEU A 75 -1.16 4.87 -1.90
N LEU A 76 -0.39 4.53 -2.94
CA LEU A 76 -0.77 3.55 -3.95
C LEU A 76 -1.16 2.22 -3.29
N TYR A 77 -0.31 1.70 -2.39
CA TYR A 77 -0.62 0.49 -1.62
C TYR A 77 -1.90 0.62 -0.81
N ARG A 78 -2.16 1.76 -0.15
CA ARG A 78 -3.40 2.00 0.61
C ARG A 78 -4.64 1.84 -0.28
N HIS A 79 -4.59 2.33 -1.51
CA HIS A 79 -5.69 2.17 -2.46
C HIS A 79 -5.85 0.72 -2.92
N CYS A 80 -4.75 0.00 -3.19
CA CYS A 80 -4.78 -1.44 -3.47
C CYS A 80 -5.40 -2.23 -2.31
N LEU A 81 -5.00 -1.94 -1.08
CA LEU A 81 -5.53 -2.57 0.13
C LEU A 81 -7.02 -2.29 0.32
N ASN A 82 -7.46 -1.05 0.12
CA ASN A 82 -8.88 -0.71 0.16
C ASN A 82 -9.69 -1.50 -0.89
N HIS A 83 -9.16 -1.63 -2.12
CA HIS A 83 -9.81 -2.41 -3.16
C HIS A 83 -9.89 -3.90 -2.76
N ALA A 84 -8.79 -4.48 -2.29
CA ALA A 84 -8.73 -5.87 -1.84
C ALA A 84 -9.62 -6.16 -0.63
N LEU A 85 -9.76 -5.21 0.31
CA LEU A 85 -10.71 -5.29 1.42
C LEU A 85 -12.16 -5.37 0.91
N LYS A 86 -12.53 -4.52 -0.05
CA LYS A 86 -13.86 -4.54 -0.66
C LYS A 86 -14.13 -5.88 -1.36
N LEU A 87 -13.17 -6.39 -2.13
CA LEU A 87 -13.25 -7.72 -2.78
C LEU A 87 -13.40 -8.85 -1.75
N SER A 88 -12.77 -8.72 -0.59
CA SER A 88 -12.84 -9.70 0.51
C SER A 88 -14.13 -9.58 1.34
N GLY A 89 -15.10 -8.75 0.93
CA GLY A 89 -16.39 -8.58 1.60
C GLY A 89 -16.33 -7.66 2.83
N VAL A 90 -15.29 -6.84 2.97
CA VAL A 90 -15.21 -5.80 4.00
C VAL A 90 -15.89 -4.53 3.48
N LYS A 91 -16.84 -3.99 4.24
CA LYS A 91 -17.49 -2.72 3.91
C LYS A 91 -16.54 -1.57 4.24
N VAL A 92 -16.00 -0.92 3.20
CA VAL A 92 -15.16 0.27 3.36
C VAL A 92 -15.93 1.52 2.90
N PRO A 93 -16.27 2.43 3.83
CA PRO A 93 -16.83 3.74 3.48
C PRO A 93 -15.93 4.54 2.53
N ASN A 94 -16.53 5.21 1.55
CA ASN A 94 -15.78 5.93 0.53
C ASN A 94 -14.99 7.14 1.05
N HIS A 95 -15.36 7.70 2.20
CA HIS A 95 -14.70 8.87 2.81
C HIS A 95 -13.42 8.53 3.61
N ILE A 96 -13.03 7.26 3.72
CA ILE A 96 -11.87 6.82 4.53
C ILE A 96 -10.56 6.86 3.73
N LEU A 97 -10.65 6.91 2.41
CA LEU A 97 -9.48 7.10 1.57
C LEU A 97 -9.17 8.59 1.44
N PRO A 98 -7.89 9.00 1.55
CA PRO A 98 -7.48 10.31 1.11
C PRO A 98 -7.82 10.47 -0.38
N GLU A 99 -8.40 11.62 -0.74
CA GLU A 99 -8.64 11.96 -2.14
C GLU A 99 -7.30 12.33 -2.80
N ASP A 100 -6.61 11.32 -3.33
CA ASP A 100 -5.59 11.54 -4.33
C ASP A 100 -6.19 11.21 -5.71
N ASP A 101 -6.53 12.28 -6.42
CA ASP A 101 -7.22 12.20 -7.70
C ASP A 101 -6.34 11.53 -8.77
N GLN A 102 -5.01 11.64 -8.69
CA GLN A 102 -4.10 11.08 -9.68
C GLN A 102 -3.93 9.56 -9.50
N ILE A 103 -3.65 9.10 -8.27
CA ILE A 103 -3.50 7.68 -7.95
C ILE A 103 -4.83 6.94 -8.11
N THR A 104 -5.93 7.56 -7.69
CA THR A 104 -7.27 6.97 -7.84
C THR A 104 -7.64 6.81 -9.32
N LYS A 105 -7.39 7.82 -10.16
CA LYS A 105 -7.63 7.74 -11.61
C LYS A 105 -6.74 6.71 -12.29
N PHE A 106 -5.48 6.61 -11.88
CA PHE A 106 -4.55 5.61 -12.40
C PHE A 106 -5.04 4.19 -12.08
N LEU A 107 -5.29 3.87 -10.81
CA LEU A 107 -5.74 2.54 -10.41
C LEU A 107 -7.08 2.16 -11.05
N ARG A 108 -8.03 3.09 -11.19
CA ARG A 108 -9.28 2.82 -11.93
C ARG A 108 -9.07 2.44 -13.39
N LYS A 109 -7.98 2.86 -14.03
CA LYS A 109 -7.68 2.48 -15.42
C LYS A 109 -7.01 1.12 -15.50
N GLU A 110 -6.14 0.80 -14.55
CA GLU A 110 -5.34 -0.44 -14.57
C GLU A 110 -6.01 -1.62 -13.86
N LEU A 111 -7.06 -1.39 -13.06
CA LEU A 111 -7.86 -2.43 -12.37
C LEU A 111 -9.13 -2.83 -13.14
N VAL A 112 -9.34 -2.32 -14.37
CA VAL A 112 -10.49 -2.64 -15.25
C VAL A 112 -10.13 -3.74 -16.22
#